data_AF-A0A2W0FUU6-F1
#
_entry.id   AF-A0A2W0FUU6-F1
#
_cell.length_a   1.000
_cell.length_b   1.000
_cell.length_c   1.000
_cell.angle_alpha   90.00
_cell.angle_beta   90.00
_cell.angle_gamma   90.00
#
_symmetry.space_group_name_H-M   'P 1'
#
loop_
_entity.id
_entity.type
_entity.pdbx_description
1 polymer ?
#
loop_
_entity_poly.entity_id
_entity_poly.type
_entity_poly.pdbx_seq_one_letter_code
_entity_poly.pdbx_strand_id
1 'polypeptide(L)'
;MTDVNQTTPECFSISSLTDLYRSVQATESHALSMMRVQRGITSWGSRRTTDRRTEGFTVFLDAPDNASRITVKTEFVLNAAKTGPDTSNDLVVEAREHSGWDESRNCFTVTREIGELRVNAGGENHAATLRQLWKLLHAQAKAYQSRNTAGNATWLMF
;
A
#
# COMPACT_ATOMS: atom_id res chain seq x y z
N MET A 1 -17.91 31.11 -15.91
CA MET A 1 -18.08 30.29 -14.71
C MET A 1 -18.28 28.86 -15.18
N THR A 2 -17.21 28.09 -15.21
CA THR A 2 -17.25 26.66 -15.57
C THR A 2 -17.35 25.86 -14.30
N ASP A 3 -18.42 25.06 -14.20
CA ASP A 3 -18.67 24.09 -13.14
C ASP A 3 -17.41 23.27 -12.86
N VAL A 4 -16.92 23.37 -11.63
CA VAL A 4 -15.93 22.46 -11.09
C VAL A 4 -16.66 21.14 -10.90
N ASN A 5 -16.29 20.14 -11.71
CA ASN A 5 -16.68 18.74 -11.56
C ASN A 5 -16.65 18.36 -10.08
N GLN A 6 -17.81 18.39 -9.43
CA GLN A 6 -18.03 17.68 -8.19
C GLN A 6 -18.02 16.20 -8.58
N THR A 7 -16.83 15.60 -8.54
CA THR A 7 -16.71 14.15 -8.36
C THR A 7 -17.53 13.81 -7.12
N THR A 8 -18.73 13.27 -7.35
CA THR A 8 -19.49 12.51 -6.37
C THR A 8 -18.51 11.66 -5.56
N PRO A 9 -18.61 11.63 -4.22
CA PRO A 9 -17.81 10.69 -3.45
C PRO A 9 -18.27 9.29 -3.86
N GLU A 10 -17.54 8.66 -4.76
CA GLU A 10 -17.77 7.27 -5.09
C GLU A 10 -17.69 6.50 -3.77
N CYS A 11 -18.78 5.80 -3.46
CA CYS A 11 -18.86 4.92 -2.31
C CYS A 11 -17.86 3.78 -2.52
N PHE A 12 -16.59 4.04 -2.19
CA PHE A 12 -15.49 3.15 -2.51
C PHE A 12 -15.35 2.12 -1.39
N SER A 13 -15.97 0.97 -1.59
CA SER A 13 -15.86 -0.19 -0.69
C SER A 13 -14.82 -1.15 -1.22
N ILE A 14 -13.65 -1.21 -0.57
CA ILE A 14 -12.58 -2.16 -0.90
C ILE A 14 -12.91 -3.47 -0.20
N SER A 15 -13.34 -4.47 -0.96
CA SER A 15 -13.68 -5.78 -0.40
C SER A 15 -12.50 -6.75 -0.43
N SER A 16 -11.58 -6.58 -1.39
CA SER A 16 -10.42 -7.45 -1.63
C SER A 16 -9.15 -6.67 -2.00
N LEU A 17 -7.99 -7.34 -1.97
CA LEU A 17 -6.74 -6.75 -2.48
C LEU A 17 -6.74 -6.56 -3.99
N THR A 18 -7.51 -7.36 -4.73
CA THR A 18 -7.71 -7.16 -6.17
C THR A 18 -8.41 -5.82 -6.43
N ASP A 19 -9.42 -5.48 -5.61
CA ASP A 19 -10.09 -4.17 -5.72
C ASP A 19 -9.12 -3.02 -5.45
N LEU A 20 -8.25 -3.19 -4.43
CA LEU A 20 -7.19 -2.24 -4.14
C LEU A 20 -6.26 -2.06 -5.34
N TYR A 21 -5.72 -3.16 -5.89
CA TYR A 21 -4.79 -3.10 -7.03
C TYR A 21 -5.42 -2.46 -8.25
N ARG A 22 -6.68 -2.81 -8.56
CA ARG A 22 -7.44 -2.17 -9.63
C ARG A 22 -7.58 -0.66 -9.43
N SER A 23 -7.86 -0.21 -8.20
CA SER A 23 -8.03 1.22 -7.90
C SER A 23 -6.77 2.05 -8.06
N VAL A 24 -5.60 1.44 -7.86
CA VAL A 24 -4.30 2.10 -8.05
C VAL A 24 -3.65 1.72 -9.39
N GLN A 25 -4.43 1.18 -10.33
CA GLN A 25 -3.97 0.75 -11.66
C GLN A 25 -2.82 -0.28 -11.63
N ALA A 26 -2.66 -1.00 -10.53
CA ALA A 26 -1.74 -2.13 -10.47
C ALA A 26 -2.36 -3.31 -11.23
N THR A 27 -1.70 -3.70 -12.32
CA THR A 27 -2.19 -4.70 -13.27
C THR A 27 -2.23 -6.11 -12.67
N GLU A 28 -3.26 -6.89 -13.03
CA GLU A 28 -3.44 -8.28 -12.58
C GLU A 28 -2.40 -9.26 -13.16
N SER A 29 -1.59 -8.83 -14.13
CA SER A 29 -0.50 -9.63 -14.72
C SER A 29 0.71 -9.80 -13.80
N HIS A 30 0.86 -8.95 -12.77
CA HIS A 30 1.98 -9.01 -11.84
C HIS A 30 1.63 -9.86 -10.62
N ALA A 31 2.51 -10.79 -10.26
CA ALA A 31 2.31 -11.68 -9.12
C ALA A 31 2.99 -11.12 -7.88
N LEU A 32 2.40 -11.34 -6.70
CA LEU A 32 3.03 -10.99 -5.43
C LEU A 32 4.36 -11.71 -5.26
N SER A 33 5.44 -10.95 -5.23
CA SER A 33 6.80 -11.47 -5.01
C SER A 33 7.32 -11.19 -3.60
N MET A 34 7.01 -10.01 -3.06
CA MET A 34 7.46 -9.60 -1.74
C MET A 34 6.47 -8.71 -1.02
N MET A 35 6.50 -8.78 0.30
CA MET A 35 5.76 -7.87 1.16
C MET A 35 6.63 -7.40 2.31
N ARG A 36 6.68 -6.10 2.51
CA ARG A 36 7.39 -5.45 3.62
C ARG A 36 6.39 -4.74 4.52
N VAL A 37 6.54 -4.96 5.82
CA VAL A 37 5.82 -4.24 6.88
C VAL A 37 6.84 -3.46 7.69
N GLN A 38 6.67 -2.15 7.80
CA GLN A 38 7.57 -1.26 8.52
C GLN A 38 6.81 -0.51 9.61
N ARG A 39 7.23 -0.66 10.85
CA ARG A 39 6.69 0.12 11.97
C ARG A 39 7.52 1.36 12.19
N GLY A 40 6.85 2.48 12.38
CA GLY A 40 7.48 3.79 12.53
C GLY A 40 6.82 4.63 13.62
N ILE A 41 7.36 5.84 13.76
CA ILE A 41 6.80 6.91 14.56
C ILE A 41 6.82 8.15 13.67
N THR A 42 5.67 8.81 13.56
CA THR A 42 5.54 10.09 12.86
C THR A 42 5.14 11.18 13.85
N SER A 43 5.68 12.38 13.65
CA SER A 43 5.34 13.58 14.42
C SER A 43 4.67 14.59 13.49
N TRP A 44 3.37 14.85 13.69
CA TRP A 44 2.64 15.92 13.00
C TRP A 44 2.15 16.97 13.99
N GLY A 45 2.45 18.25 13.73
CA GLY A 45 1.99 19.41 14.50
C GLY A 45 3.10 20.29 15.11
N SER A 46 2.86 21.61 15.19
CA SER A 46 3.80 22.63 15.69
C SER A 46 4.17 22.49 17.17
N ARG A 47 3.40 21.71 17.93
CA ARG A 47 3.70 21.30 19.30
C ARG A 47 3.98 19.80 19.30
N ARG A 48 5.27 19.43 19.28
CA ARG A 48 5.86 18.07 19.35
C ARG A 48 5.40 17.24 20.58
N THR A 49 4.10 17.01 20.74
CA THR A 49 3.51 16.47 21.99
C THR A 49 2.83 15.13 21.81
N THR A 50 2.67 14.63 20.59
CA THR A 50 2.07 13.31 20.33
C THR A 50 2.83 12.58 19.24
N ASP A 51 3.80 11.78 19.64
CA ASP A 51 4.36 10.73 18.78
C ASP A 51 3.24 9.76 18.41
N ARG A 52 2.93 9.65 17.11
CA ARG A 52 1.95 8.69 16.60
C ARG A 52 2.68 7.52 15.96
N ARG A 53 2.32 6.30 16.36
CA ARG A 53 2.88 5.10 15.74
C ARG A 53 2.29 4.93 14.35
N THR A 54 3.13 4.49 13.43
CA THR A 54 2.72 4.14 12.07
C THR A 54 3.04 2.69 11.76
N GLU A 55 2.29 2.12 10.83
CA GLU A 55 2.62 0.85 10.20
C GLU A 55 2.43 0.98 8.69
N GLY A 56 3.55 0.91 7.97
CA GLY A 56 3.66 1.00 6.54
C GLY A 56 3.70 -0.36 5.89
N PHE A 57 2.96 -0.51 4.79
CA PHE A 57 2.96 -1.67 3.93
C PHE A 57 3.57 -1.31 2.59
N THR A 58 4.45 -2.18 2.08
CA THR A 58 4.94 -2.13 0.71
C THR A 58 4.78 -3.50 0.10
N VAL A 59 3.94 -3.57 -0.92
CA VAL A 59 3.67 -4.77 -1.71
C VAL A 59 4.45 -4.68 -3.01
N PHE A 60 5.19 -5.73 -3.33
CA PHE A 60 5.96 -5.87 -4.56
C PHE A 60 5.28 -6.90 -5.44
N LEU A 61 4.88 -6.48 -6.64
CA LEU A 61 4.27 -7.32 -7.66
C LEU A 61 5.22 -7.38 -8.85
N ASP A 62 5.72 -8.55 -9.21
CA ASP A 62 6.65 -8.72 -10.32
C ASP A 62 5.95 -9.31 -11.55
N ALA A 63 6.34 -8.82 -12.73
CA ALA A 63 5.91 -9.44 -13.98
C ALA A 63 6.53 -10.85 -14.12
N PRO A 64 5.86 -11.81 -14.78
CA PRO A 64 6.37 -13.17 -14.92
C PRO A 64 7.73 -13.28 -15.64
N ASP A 65 8.02 -12.32 -16.51
CA ASP A 65 9.29 -12.18 -17.24
C ASP A 65 10.35 -11.36 -16.47
N ASN A 66 10.02 -10.88 -15.26
CA ASN A 66 10.81 -9.96 -14.44
C ASN A 66 11.18 -8.64 -15.15
N ALA A 67 10.52 -8.29 -16.26
CA ALA A 67 10.85 -7.07 -17.01
C ALA A 67 10.36 -5.79 -16.30
N SER A 68 9.39 -5.93 -15.39
CA SER A 68 8.85 -4.82 -14.61
C SER A 68 8.37 -5.27 -13.23
N ARG A 69 8.27 -4.29 -12.33
CA ARG A 69 7.83 -4.43 -10.94
C ARG A 69 6.86 -3.31 -10.60
N ILE A 70 5.73 -3.64 -9.99
CA ILE A 70 4.82 -2.66 -9.40
C ILE A 70 5.03 -2.66 -7.88
N THR A 71 5.19 -1.47 -7.31
CA THR A 71 5.17 -1.26 -5.86
C THR A 71 3.88 -0.57 -5.46
N VAL A 72 3.15 -1.17 -4.52
CA VAL A 72 1.97 -0.56 -3.89
C VAL A 72 2.32 -0.25 -2.44
N LYS A 73 2.28 1.03 -2.07
CA LYS A 73 2.73 1.52 -0.77
C LYS A 73 1.62 2.27 -0.06
N THR A 74 1.48 2.02 1.24
CA THR A 74 0.60 2.81 2.11
C THR A 74 1.15 2.85 3.53
N GLU A 75 0.82 3.89 4.29
CA GLU A 75 1.19 4.01 5.70
C GLU A 75 -0.03 4.38 6.53
N PHE A 76 -0.32 3.55 7.54
CA PHE A 76 -1.40 3.82 8.49
C PHE A 76 -0.85 4.50 9.73
N VAL A 77 -1.51 5.58 10.16
CA VAL A 77 -1.41 6.06 11.53
C VAL A 77 -2.22 5.13 12.42
N LEU A 78 -1.67 4.72 13.57
CA LEU A 78 -2.32 3.79 14.49
C LEU A 78 -3.14 4.53 15.56
N ASN A 79 -4.24 3.91 15.97
CA ASN A 79 -5.03 4.36 17.11
C ASN A 79 -4.23 4.30 18.43
N ALA A 80 -4.73 4.94 19.49
CA ALA A 80 -4.04 5.00 20.79
C ALA A 80 -3.75 3.60 21.39
N ALA A 81 -4.63 2.64 21.14
CA ALA A 81 -4.48 1.24 21.57
C ALA A 81 -3.45 0.45 20.73
N LYS A 82 -3.01 0.98 19.59
CA LYS A 82 -2.07 0.35 18.63
C LYS A 82 -2.60 -0.99 18.08
N THR A 83 -3.91 -1.14 18.00
CA THR A 83 -4.58 -2.37 17.55
C THR A 83 -5.13 -2.26 16.12
N GLY A 84 -5.10 -1.06 15.54
CA GLY A 84 -5.58 -0.80 14.19
C GLY A 84 -5.40 0.66 13.79
N PRO A 85 -5.92 1.04 12.61
CA PRO A 85 -5.74 2.38 12.07
C PRO A 85 -6.53 3.42 12.87
N ASP A 86 -5.96 4.61 12.99
CA ASP A 86 -6.63 5.81 13.44
C ASP A 86 -7.54 6.34 12.33
N THR A 87 -8.85 6.28 12.56
CA THR A 87 -9.88 6.63 11.57
C THR A 87 -10.17 8.14 11.52
N SER A 88 -9.30 8.96 12.11
CA SER A 88 -9.37 10.42 12.04
C SER A 88 -8.43 11.04 11.00
N ASN A 89 -7.56 10.25 10.37
CA ASN A 89 -6.58 10.74 9.40
C ASN A 89 -6.88 10.18 8.01
N ASP A 90 -6.48 10.94 6.99
CA ASP A 90 -6.50 10.48 5.61
C ASP A 90 -5.57 9.27 5.43
N LEU A 91 -5.90 8.41 4.49
CA LEU A 91 -5.02 7.35 4.00
C LEU A 91 -4.70 7.60 2.53
N VAL A 92 -3.41 7.48 2.19
CA VAL A 92 -2.96 7.46 0.80
C VAL A 92 -2.37 6.09 0.50
N VAL A 93 -2.76 5.54 -0.64
CA VAL A 93 -2.13 4.37 -1.25
C VAL A 93 -1.55 4.80 -2.60
N GLU A 94 -0.26 4.62 -2.77
CA GLU A 94 0.47 4.97 -3.98
C GLU A 94 0.89 3.70 -4.73
N ALA A 95 0.74 3.69 -6.05
CA ALA A 95 1.29 2.66 -6.91
C ALA A 95 2.29 3.24 -7.90
N ARG A 96 3.45 2.59 -7.99
CA ARG A 96 4.51 2.92 -8.94
C ARG A 96 4.91 1.68 -9.74
N GLU A 97 5.13 1.87 -11.02
CA GLU A 97 5.73 0.89 -11.90
C GLU A 97 7.22 1.19 -12.06
N HIS A 98 8.04 0.15 -12.00
CA HIS A 98 9.47 0.16 -12.21
C HIS A 98 9.81 -0.75 -13.38
N SER A 99 10.60 -0.26 -14.34
CA SER A 99 10.98 -1.00 -15.54
C SER A 99 12.38 -0.61 -16.01
N GLY A 100 12.84 -1.20 -17.11
CA GLY A 100 14.18 -0.97 -17.64
C GLY A 100 15.24 -1.50 -16.69
N TRP A 101 15.20 -2.81 -16.43
CA TRP A 101 16.21 -3.49 -15.62
C TRP A 101 17.61 -3.29 -16.21
N ASP A 102 18.53 -2.77 -15.39
CA ASP A 102 19.94 -2.61 -15.71
C ASP A 102 20.75 -3.64 -14.92
N GLU A 103 21.20 -4.68 -15.62
CA GLU A 103 22.00 -5.77 -15.04
C GLU A 103 23.30 -5.27 -14.39
N SER A 104 23.92 -4.22 -14.94
CA SER A 104 25.19 -3.70 -14.42
C SER A 104 25.03 -2.97 -13.09
N ARG A 105 23.84 -2.39 -12.86
CA ARG A 105 23.49 -1.63 -11.65
C ARG A 105 22.59 -2.41 -10.69
N ASN A 106 22.14 -3.59 -11.11
CA ASN A 106 21.20 -4.44 -10.39
C ASN A 106 19.93 -3.67 -9.95
N CYS A 107 19.39 -2.83 -10.83
CA CYS A 107 18.23 -2.00 -10.49
C CYS A 107 17.36 -1.65 -11.70
N PHE A 108 16.10 -1.29 -11.43
CA PHE A 108 15.22 -0.68 -12.42
C PHE A 108 15.60 0.79 -12.61
N THR A 109 15.71 1.22 -13.86
CA THR A 109 16.16 2.57 -14.22
C THR A 109 15.01 3.54 -14.49
N VAL A 110 13.82 3.01 -14.78
CA VAL A 110 12.61 3.79 -15.04
C VAL A 110 11.65 3.61 -13.87
N THR A 111 11.09 4.71 -13.37
CA THR A 111 10.00 4.69 -12.37
C THR A 111 8.89 5.62 -12.83
N ARG A 112 7.66 5.11 -12.83
CA ARG A 112 6.45 5.83 -13.23
C ARG A 112 5.39 5.71 -12.16
N GLU A 113 4.75 6.83 -11.81
CA GLU A 113 3.54 6.80 -10.99
C GLU A 113 2.36 6.36 -11.86
N ILE A 114 1.66 5.32 -11.42
CA ILE A 114 0.57 4.69 -12.19
C ILE A 114 -0.80 4.88 -11.54
N GLY A 115 -0.86 5.06 -10.22
CA GLY A 115 -2.12 5.32 -9.56
C GLY A 115 -1.98 5.74 -8.11
N GLU A 116 -3.00 6.42 -7.63
CA GLU A 116 -3.11 6.86 -6.24
C GLU A 116 -4.55 6.71 -5.80
N LEU A 117 -4.75 6.13 -4.62
CA LEU A 117 -6.03 6.05 -3.95
C LEU A 117 -5.95 6.89 -2.66
N ARG A 118 -6.85 7.87 -2.53
CA ARG A 118 -7.03 8.64 -1.30
C ARG A 118 -8.33 8.27 -0.59
N VAL A 119 -8.23 7.93 0.70
CA VAL A 119 -9.39 7.72 1.57
C VAL A 119 -9.45 8.86 2.57
N ASN A 120 -10.24 9.88 2.24
CA ASN A 120 -10.32 11.12 3.02
C ASN A 120 -11.08 10.93 4.34
N ALA A 121 -10.57 11.50 5.42
CA ALA A 121 -11.20 11.54 6.72
C ALA A 121 -12.56 12.26 6.66
N GLY A 122 -13.54 11.72 7.37
CA GLY A 122 -14.92 12.24 7.35
C GLY A 122 -15.74 11.86 6.10
N GLY A 123 -15.16 11.14 5.14
CA GLY A 123 -15.90 10.55 4.02
C GLY A 123 -16.84 9.42 4.46
N GLU A 124 -17.89 9.20 3.67
CA GLU A 124 -18.79 8.07 3.86
C GLU A 124 -17.99 6.75 3.78
N ASN A 125 -18.25 5.81 4.69
CA ASN A 125 -17.51 4.54 4.84
C ASN A 125 -16.00 4.63 5.13
N HIS A 126 -15.41 5.82 5.31
CA HIS A 126 -13.97 6.01 5.59
C HIS A 126 -13.42 5.03 6.66
N ALA A 127 -14.03 5.03 7.84
CA ALA A 127 -13.59 4.20 8.96
C ALA A 127 -13.71 2.68 8.66
N ALA A 128 -14.71 2.29 7.86
CA ALA A 128 -14.88 0.89 7.45
C ALA A 128 -13.80 0.49 6.44
N THR A 129 -13.56 1.32 5.42
CA THR A 129 -12.55 1.10 4.38
C THR A 129 -11.14 1.01 4.97
N LEU A 130 -10.76 1.91 5.90
CA LEU A 130 -9.46 1.86 6.58
C LEU A 130 -9.26 0.54 7.34
N ARG A 131 -10.26 0.13 8.13
CA ARG A 131 -10.19 -1.12 8.91
C ARG A 131 -10.14 -2.34 8.00
N GLN A 132 -10.87 -2.32 6.88
CA GLN A 132 -10.89 -3.43 5.93
C GLN A 132 -9.55 -3.55 5.22
N LEU A 133 -8.99 -2.46 4.71
CA LEU A 133 -7.65 -2.43 4.12
C LEU A 133 -6.58 -2.95 5.07
N TRP A 134 -6.60 -2.46 6.31
CA TRP A 134 -5.69 -2.91 7.36
C TRP A 134 -5.76 -4.43 7.55
N LYS A 135 -6.97 -4.99 7.66
CA LYS A 135 -7.17 -6.44 7.80
C LYS A 135 -6.65 -7.22 6.59
N LEU A 136 -6.96 -6.76 5.38
CA LEU A 136 -6.54 -7.41 4.13
C LEU A 136 -5.01 -7.44 4.00
N LEU A 137 -4.33 -6.32 4.26
CA LEU A 137 -2.87 -6.23 4.20
C LEU A 137 -2.20 -7.07 5.27
N HIS A 138 -2.72 -7.11 6.50
CA HIS A 138 -2.21 -8.01 7.54
C HIS A 138 -2.40 -9.48 7.20
N ALA A 139 -3.55 -9.86 6.65
CA ALA A 139 -3.80 -11.23 6.22
C ALA A 139 -2.82 -11.65 5.12
N GLN A 140 -2.55 -10.76 4.16
CA GLN A 140 -1.57 -11.00 3.10
C GLN A 140 -0.14 -11.11 3.64
N ALA A 141 0.26 -10.23 4.57
CA ALA A 141 1.58 -10.27 5.18
C ALA A 141 1.78 -11.60 5.94
N LYS A 142 0.78 -12.01 6.70
CA LYS A 142 0.80 -13.28 7.44
C LYS A 142 0.85 -14.49 6.50
N ALA A 143 0.07 -14.48 5.42
CA ALA A 143 0.07 -15.54 4.41
C ALA A 143 1.43 -15.65 3.71
N TYR A 144 2.04 -14.51 3.37
CA TYR A 144 3.37 -14.44 2.76
C TYR A 144 4.46 -14.98 3.70
N GLN A 145 4.47 -14.51 4.96
CA GLN A 145 5.41 -15.01 5.98
C GLN A 145 5.27 -16.51 6.21
N SER A 146 4.04 -17.02 6.32
CA SER A 146 3.79 -18.46 6.52
C SER A 146 4.36 -19.30 5.37
N ARG A 147 4.14 -18.90 4.11
CA ARG A 147 4.69 -19.59 2.93
C ARG A 147 6.22 -19.59 2.92
N ASN A 148 6.84 -18.45 3.24
CA ASN A 148 8.29 -18.31 3.27
C ASN A 148 8.98 -18.91 4.50
N THR A 149 8.23 -19.22 5.56
CA THR A 149 8.77 -19.90 6.75
C THR A 149 8.57 -21.42 6.63
N ALA A 150 7.51 -21.87 5.95
CA ALA A 150 7.23 -23.29 5.72
C ALA A 150 8.07 -23.91 4.59
N GLY A 151 8.59 -23.10 3.66
CA GLY A 151 9.64 -23.50 2.73
C GLY A 151 10.96 -22.87 3.16
N ASN A 152 12.01 -23.68 3.39
CA ASN A 152 13.38 -23.21 3.62
C ASN A 152 13.72 -22.02 2.72
N ALA A 153 13.82 -20.83 3.30
CA ALA A 153 14.07 -19.59 2.59
C ALA A 153 15.52 -19.57 2.05
N THR A 154 15.72 -20.27 0.95
CA THR A 154 16.90 -20.12 0.08
C THR A 154 16.59 -18.89 -0.77
N TRP A 155 16.93 -17.71 -0.24
CA TRP A 155 16.93 -16.50 -1.03
C TRP A 155 18.12 -16.56 -1.99
N LEU A 156 17.85 -16.74 -3.29
CA LEU A 156 18.70 -16.14 -4.29
C LEU A 156 18.45 -14.64 -4.19
N MET A 157 19.38 -13.93 -3.54
CA MET A 157 19.54 -12.51 -3.81
C MET A 157 19.92 -12.42 -5.28
N PHE A 158 19.02 -11.88 -6.09
CA PHE A 158 19.37 -11.31 -7.39
C PHE A 158 19.62 -9.83 -7.16
#